data_AF-A0A523Z2R0-F1
#
_entry.id   AF-A0A523Z2R0-F1
#
_cell.length_a   1.000
_cell.length_b   1.000
_cell.length_c   1.000
_cell.angle_alpha   90.00
_cell.angle_beta   90.00
_cell.angle_gamma   90.00
#
_symmetry.space_group_name_H-M   'P 1'
#
loop_
_entity.id
_entity.type
_entity.pdbx_description
1 polymer ?
#
loop_
_entity_poly.entity_id
_entity_poly.type
_entity_poly.pdbx_seq_one_letter_code
_entity_poly.pdbx_strand_id
1 'polypeptide(L)'
;MREEFFGEKEYKEHKLKIHWGSPPDLSEYDKSMCSVYVIPKSEDNTLFTERTTISNDAKIIGINIIKRIFPKIENHEKFLMKKIIEYTYKNAKERINSKDFEKGKTYKNEISLENFKQWLDKIKG
;
A
#
# COMPACT_ATOMS: atom_id res chain seq x y z
N MET A 1 4.98 10.04 11.77
CA MET A 1 3.52 9.70 11.78
C MET A 1 3.40 8.26 12.20
N ARG A 2 2.73 7.97 13.32
CA ARG A 2 2.49 6.58 13.74
C ARG A 2 1.47 5.93 12.79
N GLU A 3 1.62 4.65 12.55
CA GLU A 3 0.71 3.90 11.70
C GLU A 3 -0.69 3.79 12.34
N GLU A 4 -1.72 4.14 11.58
CA GLU A 4 -3.12 4.15 12.00
C GLU A 4 -3.91 3.05 11.28
N PHE A 5 -4.85 2.43 12.00
CA PHE A 5 -5.76 1.45 11.42
C PHE A 5 -6.75 2.16 10.48
N PHE A 6 -6.72 1.79 9.21
CA PHE A 6 -7.58 2.37 8.18
C PHE A 6 -8.83 1.52 7.91
N GLY A 7 -8.74 0.20 8.11
CA GLY A 7 -9.88 -0.70 7.96
C GLY A 7 -9.47 -2.17 7.84
N GLU A 8 -10.47 -3.05 7.82
CA GLU A 8 -10.29 -4.50 7.68
C GLU A 8 -11.14 -5.03 6.53
N LYS A 9 -10.62 -6.04 5.84
CA LYS A 9 -11.37 -6.81 4.83
C LYS A 9 -11.09 -8.30 4.99
N GLU A 10 -12.07 -9.13 4.65
CA GLU A 10 -11.87 -10.57 4.57
C GLU A 10 -11.47 -11.00 3.15
N TYR A 11 -10.61 -12.01 3.06
CA TYR A 11 -10.30 -12.68 1.79
C TYR A 11 -9.90 -14.15 2.03
N LYS A 12 -10.73 -15.07 1.53
CA LYS A 12 -10.59 -16.51 1.83
C LYS A 12 -10.51 -16.73 3.36
N GLU A 13 -9.61 -17.60 3.81
CA GLU A 13 -9.37 -17.90 5.21
C GLU A 13 -8.54 -16.84 5.96
N HIS A 14 -8.50 -15.59 5.48
CA HIS A 14 -7.66 -14.53 6.06
C HIS A 14 -8.45 -13.24 6.32
N LYS A 15 -8.06 -12.53 7.38
CA LYS A 15 -8.37 -11.13 7.66
C LYS A 15 -7.19 -10.28 7.17
N LEU A 16 -7.47 -9.22 6.43
CA LEU A 16 -6.50 -8.28 5.89
C LEU A 16 -6.70 -6.93 6.56
N LYS A 17 -5.86 -6.62 7.55
CA LYS A 17 -5.89 -5.34 8.26
C LYS A 17 -5.06 -4.31 7.51
N ILE A 18 -5.69 -3.22 7.10
CA ILE A 18 -5.12 -2.15 6.31
C ILE A 18 -4.75 -1.01 7.25
N HIS A 19 -3.50 -0.60 7.16
CA HIS A 19 -2.91 0.42 8.00
C HIS A 19 -2.23 1.48 7.13
N TRP A 20 -2.26 2.74 7.57
CA TRP A 20 -1.65 3.87 6.88
C TRP A 20 -0.78 4.70 7.83
N GLY A 21 0.39 5.13 7.38
CA GLY A 21 1.37 5.86 8.19
C GLY A 21 2.69 5.10 8.27
N SER A 22 3.58 5.45 9.19
CA SER A 22 4.87 4.77 9.34
C SER A 22 4.84 3.84 10.55
N PRO A 23 5.31 2.60 10.42
CA PRO A 23 5.38 1.68 11.54
C PRO A 23 6.55 2.12 12.44
N PRO A 24 6.48 1.86 13.75
CA PRO A 24 7.42 2.43 14.73
C PRO A 24 8.89 2.00 14.55
N ASP A 25 9.14 0.96 13.75
CA ASP A 25 10.46 0.42 13.41
C ASP A 25 11.16 1.16 12.25
N LEU A 26 10.49 2.09 11.56
CA LEU A 26 11.08 2.89 10.48
C LEU A 26 11.35 4.34 10.92
N SER A 27 12.50 4.88 10.53
CA SER A 27 12.84 6.30 10.77
C SER A 27 11.79 7.20 10.12
N GLU A 28 11.27 8.14 10.90
CA GLU A 28 9.98 8.82 10.68
C GLU A 28 9.87 9.75 9.47
N TYR A 29 10.90 9.89 8.63
CA TYR A 29 11.11 11.17 7.96
C TYR A 29 10.56 11.30 6.52
N ASP A 30 10.49 10.25 5.69
CA ASP A 30 10.35 10.51 4.23
C ASP A 30 9.32 9.72 3.42
N LYS A 31 8.50 8.87 4.03
CA LYS A 31 7.59 8.00 3.26
C LYS A 31 6.20 7.95 3.87
N SER A 32 5.18 8.14 3.04
CA SER A 32 3.82 7.66 3.35
C SER A 32 3.75 6.20 2.98
N MET A 33 3.06 5.39 3.78
CA MET A 33 3.06 3.95 3.59
C MET A 33 1.69 3.35 3.87
N CYS A 34 1.34 2.34 3.09
CA CYS A 34 0.27 1.41 3.38
C CYS A 34 0.86 0.06 3.77
N SER A 35 0.43 -0.49 4.91
CA SER A 35 0.67 -1.88 5.28
C SER A 35 -0.65 -2.67 5.21
N VAL A 36 -0.59 -3.88 4.70
CA VAL A 36 -1.67 -4.86 4.78
C VAL A 36 -1.15 -6.08 5.54
N TYR A 37 -1.60 -6.20 6.78
CA TYR A 37 -1.30 -7.33 7.66
C TYR A 37 -2.26 -8.47 7.33
N VAL A 38 -1.73 -9.60 6.88
CA VAL A 38 -2.51 -10.79 6.56
C VAL A 38 -2.52 -11.71 7.76
N ILE A 39 -3.70 -11.96 8.32
CA ILE A 39 -3.91 -12.73 9.55
C ILE A 39 -4.83 -13.91 9.21
N PRO A 40 -4.44 -15.18 9.42
CA PRO A 40 -5.33 -16.32 9.22
C PRO A 40 -6.55 -16.22 10.15
N LYS A 41 -7.75 -16.64 9.72
CA LYS A 41 -8.93 -16.61 10.61
C LYS A 41 -8.82 -17.55 11.81
N SER A 42 -7.97 -18.56 11.71
CA SER A 42 -7.69 -19.56 12.75
C SER A 42 -6.60 -19.15 13.74
N GLU A 43 -5.88 -18.05 13.51
CA GLU A 43 -4.74 -17.62 14.30
C GLU A 43 -4.84 -16.11 14.59
N ASP A 44 -4.29 -15.64 15.72
CA ASP A 44 -4.27 -14.20 16.02
C ASP A 44 -2.97 -13.50 15.54
N ASN A 45 -2.05 -14.26 14.95
CA ASN A 45 -0.75 -13.76 14.52
C ASN A 45 -0.72 -13.37 13.04
N THR A 46 0.08 -12.37 12.72
CA THR A 46 0.32 -11.97 11.32
C THR A 46 1.06 -13.10 10.59
N LEU A 47 0.45 -13.59 9.52
CA LEU A 47 1.06 -14.56 8.61
C LEU A 47 2.15 -13.91 7.77
N PHE A 48 1.87 -12.76 7.16
CA PHE A 48 2.85 -11.92 6.47
C PHE A 48 2.30 -10.50 6.30
N THR A 49 3.15 -9.57 5.90
CA THR A 49 2.77 -8.18 5.64
C THR A 49 3.14 -7.77 4.23
N GLU A 50 2.18 -7.20 3.49
CA GLU A 50 2.46 -6.45 2.27
C GLU A 50 2.57 -4.97 2.58
N ARG A 51 3.61 -4.31 2.06
CA ARG A 51 3.92 -2.94 2.39
C ARG A 51 4.25 -2.17 1.12
N THR A 52 3.52 -1.09 0.86
CA THR A 52 3.87 -0.15 -0.23
C THR A 52 4.18 1.20 0.36
N THR A 53 5.39 1.69 0.07
CA THR A 53 5.82 3.05 0.41
C THR A 53 5.72 3.94 -0.82
N ILE A 54 5.45 5.23 -0.60
CA ILE A 54 5.64 6.28 -1.59
C ILE A 54 6.56 7.35 -1.01
N SER A 55 7.57 7.76 -1.79
CA SER A 55 8.46 8.84 -1.37
C SER A 55 7.74 10.18 -1.35
N ASN A 56 8.17 11.10 -0.47
CA ASN A 56 7.63 12.46 -0.43
C ASN A 56 7.77 13.19 -1.78
N ASP A 57 8.88 13.03 -2.49
CA ASP A 57 9.07 13.60 -3.83
C ASP A 57 8.03 13.08 -4.82
N ALA A 58 7.79 11.76 -4.83
CA ALA A 58 6.76 11.16 -5.66
C ALA A 58 5.35 11.63 -5.26
N LYS A 59 5.10 11.89 -3.98
CA LYS A 59 3.83 12.47 -3.52
C LYS A 59 3.65 13.91 -4.01
N ILE A 60 4.65 14.77 -3.81
CA ILE A 60 4.58 16.20 -4.14
C ILE A 60 4.57 16.41 -5.66
N ILE A 61 5.56 15.85 -6.36
CA ILE A 61 5.70 16.00 -7.82
C ILE A 61 4.65 15.15 -8.54
N GLY A 62 4.34 13.96 -8.01
CA GLY A 62 3.36 13.07 -8.60
C GLY A 62 1.94 13.62 -8.61
N ILE A 63 1.55 14.50 -7.68
CA ILE A 63 0.25 15.20 -7.74
C ILE A 63 0.10 15.96 -9.07
N ASN A 64 1.14 16.63 -9.55
CA ASN A 64 1.10 17.33 -10.83
C ASN A 64 0.97 16.36 -12.02
N ILE A 65 1.58 15.17 -11.92
CA ILE A 65 1.44 14.11 -12.92
C ILE A 65 0.01 13.55 -12.90
N ILE A 66 -0.57 13.28 -11.73
CA ILE A 66 -1.95 12.81 -11.58
C ILE A 66 -2.92 13.86 -12.16
N LYS A 67 -2.74 15.15 -11.87
CA LYS A 67 -3.57 16.24 -12.44
C LYS A 67 -3.62 16.20 -13.97
N ARG A 68 -2.50 15.89 -14.62
CA ARG A 68 -2.42 15.80 -16.08
C ARG A 68 -3.08 14.54 -16.63
N ILE A 69 -2.92 13.40 -15.96
CA ILE A 69 -3.44 12.10 -16.41
C ILE A 69 -4.92 11.93 -16.08
N PHE A 70 -5.37 12.49 -14.95
CA PHE A 70 -6.72 12.35 -14.41
C PHE A 70 -7.32 13.72 -14.03
N PRO A 71 -7.54 14.63 -15.00
CA PRO A 71 -7.94 16.01 -14.72
C PRO A 71 -9.33 16.16 -14.07
N LYS A 72 -10.16 15.11 -14.09
CA LYS A 72 -11.50 15.11 -13.49
C LYS A 72 -11.50 14.76 -12.00
N ILE A 73 -10.35 14.48 -11.40
CA ILE A 73 -10.26 14.13 -9.98
C ILE A 73 -10.29 15.42 -9.14
N GLU A 74 -11.25 15.49 -8.22
CA GLU A 74 -11.38 16.66 -7.33
C GLU A 74 -10.26 16.71 -6.27
N ASN A 75 -9.93 15.57 -5.67
CA ASN A 75 -8.88 15.47 -4.64
C ASN A 75 -7.81 14.43 -5.03
N HIS A 76 -6.68 14.95 -5.51
CA HIS A 76 -5.56 14.17 -6.05
C HIS A 76 -4.80 13.40 -4.96
N GLU A 77 -4.69 13.95 -3.76
CA GLU A 77 -4.05 13.28 -2.62
C GLU A 77 -4.89 12.09 -2.14
N LYS A 78 -6.21 12.30 -1.99
CA LYS A 78 -7.15 11.23 -1.64
C LYS A 78 -7.17 10.14 -2.70
N PHE A 79 -7.11 10.51 -3.97
CA PHE A 79 -6.96 9.54 -5.06
C PHE A 79 -5.67 8.74 -4.94
N LEU A 80 -4.53 9.40 -4.75
CA LEU A 80 -3.23 8.75 -4.62
C LEU A 80 -3.21 7.76 -3.45
N MET A 81 -3.67 8.19 -2.26
CA MET A 81 -3.79 7.35 -1.08
C MET A 81 -4.68 6.13 -1.35
N LYS A 82 -5.88 6.34 -1.92
CA LYS A 82 -6.80 5.25 -2.29
C LYS A 82 -6.13 4.25 -3.23
N LYS A 83 -5.38 4.73 -4.23
CA LYS A 83 -4.70 3.88 -5.20
C LYS A 83 -3.54 3.08 -4.60
N ILE A 84 -2.79 3.66 -3.67
CA ILE A 84 -1.76 2.92 -2.94
C ILE A 84 -2.40 1.81 -2.10
N ILE A 85 -3.48 2.10 -1.37
CA ILE A 85 -4.21 1.09 -0.58
C ILE A 85 -4.73 -0.05 -1.47
N GLU A 86 -5.38 0.29 -2.60
CA GLU A 86 -5.87 -0.70 -3.57
C GLU A 86 -4.74 -1.58 -4.10
N TYR A 87 -3.59 -0.98 -4.39
CA TYR A 87 -2.41 -1.66 -4.91
C TYR A 87 -1.79 -2.61 -3.87
N THR A 88 -1.55 -2.15 -2.64
CA THR A 88 -1.00 -3.00 -1.57
C THR A 88 -1.94 -4.15 -1.24
N TYR A 89 -3.25 -3.88 -1.19
CA TYR A 89 -4.27 -4.92 -0.97
C TYR A 89 -4.31 -5.94 -2.11
N LYS A 90 -4.13 -5.51 -3.36
CA LYS A 90 -4.03 -6.42 -4.51
C LYS A 90 -2.84 -7.37 -4.38
N ASN A 91 -1.65 -6.84 -4.07
CA ASN A 91 -0.45 -7.64 -3.88
C ASN A 91 -0.63 -8.68 -2.76
N ALA A 92 -1.29 -8.30 -1.65
CA ALA A 92 -1.59 -9.24 -0.55
C ALA A 92 -2.43 -10.42 -1.03
N LYS A 93 -3.48 -10.17 -1.81
CA LYS A 93 -4.32 -11.24 -2.38
C LYS A 93 -3.56 -12.11 -3.37
N GLU A 94 -2.74 -11.50 -4.23
CA GLU A 94 -1.92 -12.23 -5.20
C GLU A 94 -0.94 -13.16 -4.48
N ARG A 95 -0.31 -12.69 -3.40
CA ARG A 95 0.58 -13.50 -2.57
C ARG A 95 -0.15 -14.64 -1.85
N ILE A 96 -1.35 -14.38 -1.33
CA ILE A 96 -2.22 -15.45 -0.77
C ILE A 96 -2.52 -16.50 -1.85
N ASN A 97 -2.80 -16.07 -3.08
CA ASN A 97 -3.18 -16.97 -4.18
C ASN A 97 -2.00 -17.81 -4.69
N SER A 98 -0.81 -17.20 -4.82
CA SER A 98 0.39 -17.90 -5.27
C SER A 98 1.00 -18.78 -4.18
N LYS A 99 0.64 -18.57 -2.92
CA LYS A 99 1.29 -19.17 -1.73
C LYS A 99 2.80 -18.85 -1.66
N ASP A 100 3.23 -17.78 -2.34
CA ASP A 100 4.61 -17.32 -2.36
C ASP A 100 4.88 -16.41 -1.15
N PHE A 101 4.85 -16.99 0.05
CA PHE A 101 5.17 -16.26 1.28
C PHE A 101 5.91 -17.09 2.33
N GLU A 102 6.74 -16.40 3.12
CA GLU A 102 7.32 -16.90 4.36
C GLU A 102 6.58 -16.31 5.55
N LYS A 103 6.32 -17.14 6.58
CA LYS A 103 5.63 -16.68 7.80
C LYS A 103 6.41 -15.54 8.48
N GLY A 104 5.70 -14.49 8.89
CA GLY A 104 6.26 -13.29 9.54
C GLY A 104 6.98 -12.32 8.60
N LYS A 105 7.13 -12.63 7.31
CA LYS A 105 7.89 -11.79 6.38
C LYS A 105 7.12 -10.54 5.97
N THR A 106 7.85 -9.43 5.82
CA THR A 106 7.32 -8.19 5.23
C THR A 106 7.85 -8.02 3.82
N TYR A 107 6.94 -7.94 2.85
CA TYR A 107 7.22 -7.70 1.45
C TYR A 107 7.09 -6.21 1.17
N LYS A 108 8.23 -5.59 0.84
CA LYS A 108 8.32 -4.13 0.67
C LYS A 108 8.32 -3.80 -0.81
N ASN A 109 7.46 -2.87 -1.21
CA ASN A 109 7.44 -2.27 -2.52
C ASN A 109 7.51 -0.75 -2.40
N GLU A 110 8.20 -0.10 -3.33
CA GLU A 110 8.45 1.34 -3.29
C GLU A 110 8.03 2.01 -4.59
N ILE A 111 7.19 3.03 -4.43
CA ILE A 111 6.83 3.98 -5.47
C ILE A 111 7.73 5.20 -5.30
N SER A 112 8.79 5.26 -6.10
CA SER A 112 9.72 6.39 -6.17
C SER A 112 9.29 7.35 -7.28
N LEU A 113 9.93 8.52 -7.36
CA LEU A 113 9.67 9.46 -8.45
C LEU A 113 9.98 8.85 -9.83
N GLU A 114 11.05 8.06 -9.92
CA GLU A 114 11.54 7.44 -11.16
C GLU A 114 10.54 6.44 -11.74
N ASN A 115 9.85 5.68 -10.88
CA ASN A 115 8.90 4.65 -11.31
C ASN A 115 7.42 5.10 -11.21
N PHE A 116 7.16 6.31 -10.71
CA PHE A 116 5.80 6.81 -10.43
C PHE A 116 4.87 6.75 -11.64
N LYS A 117 5.36 7.19 -12.82
CA LYS A 117 4.56 7.19 -14.04
C LYS A 117 4.19 5.76 -14.47
N GLN A 118 5.16 4.84 -14.46
CA GLN A 118 4.92 3.44 -14.80
C GLN A 118 3.95 2.78 -13.81
N TRP A 119 4.05 3.12 -12.52
CA TRP A 119 3.10 2.67 -11.52
C TRP A 119 1.69 3.21 -11.79
N LEU A 120 1.54 4.51 -12.10
CA LEU A 120 0.26 5.09 -12.49
C LEU A 120 -0.36 4.40 -13.72
N ASP A 121 0.46 4.07 -14.72
CA ASP A 121 -0.01 3.36 -15.91
C ASP A 121 -0.52 1.94 -15.57
N LYS A 122 0.15 1.23 -14.64
CA LYS A 122 -0.29 -0.10 -14.16
C LYS A 122 -1.64 -0.08 -13.44
N ILE A 123 -2.00 1.03 -12.78
CA ILE A 123 -3.27 1.15 -12.05
C ILE A 123 -4.38 1.83 -12.85
N LYS A 124 -4.06 2.37 -14.04
CA LYS A 124 -5.02 2.95 -15.00
C LYS A 124 -5.76 1.86 -15.79
N GLY A 125 -5.13 0.69 -15.97
CA GLY A 125 -5.65 -0.49 -16.69
C GLY A 125 -6.80 -1.16 -15.94
#